data_AF-A0A7K0PMM5-F1
#
_entry.id   AF-A0A7K0PMM5-F1
#
_cell.length_a   1.000
_cell.length_b   1.000
_cell.length_c   1.000
_cell.angle_alpha   90.00
_cell.angle_beta   90.00
_cell.angle_gamma   90.00
#
_symmetry.space_group_name_H-M   'P 1'
#
loop_
_entity.id
_entity.type
_entity.pdbx_description
1 polymer ?
#
loop_
_entity_poly.entity_id
_entity_poly.type
_entity_poly.pdbx_seq_one_letter_code
_entity_poly.pdbx_strand_id
1 'polypeptide(L)' 'MPAASARTTDEVVDTGRYPLEDPDGPVLRGVVERARRELASTGCSVLTDVVRPE' A
#
# COMPACT_ATOMS: atom_id res chain seq x y z
N MET A 1 27.34 -13.70 7.11
CA MET A 1 26.26 -12.71 6.89
C MET A 1 25.04 -13.48 6.40
N PRO A 2 23.92 -13.57 7.15
CA PRO A 2 22.70 -14.12 6.57
C PRO A 2 22.15 -13.11 5.55
N ALA A 3 21.62 -13.59 4.43
CA ALA A 3 20.89 -12.75 3.49
C ALA A 3 19.70 -12.11 4.23
N ALA A 4 19.46 -10.82 4.03
CA ALA A 4 18.19 -10.22 4.44
C ALA A 4 17.09 -11.07 3.79
N SER A 5 16.33 -11.83 4.58
CA SER A 5 15.17 -12.55 4.11
C SER A 5 14.25 -11.52 3.49
N ALA A 6 14.08 -11.58 2.16
CA ALA A 6 13.15 -10.73 1.45
C ALA A 6 11.76 -11.05 1.99
N ARG A 7 11.27 -10.21 2.91
CA ARG A 7 9.89 -10.31 3.36
C ARG A 7 9.00 -10.10 2.16
N THR A 8 8.01 -10.95 2.00
CA THR A 8 7.07 -10.82 0.89
C THR A 8 6.30 -9.51 1.08
N THR A 9 5.97 -8.79 0.02
CA THR A 9 5.22 -7.52 0.13
C THR A 9 3.92 -7.69 0.91
N ASP A 10 3.28 -8.87 0.79
CA ASP A 10 2.09 -9.23 1.57
C ASP A 10 2.37 -9.32 3.07
N GLU A 11 3.56 -9.71 3.51
CA GLU A 11 3.91 -9.78 4.93
C GLU A 11 4.07 -8.39 5.54
N VAL A 12 4.56 -7.43 4.75
CA VAL A 12 4.87 -6.06 5.21
C VAL A 12 3.67 -5.13 5.11
N VAL A 13 2.82 -5.34 4.10
CA VAL A 13 1.69 -4.46 3.82
C VAL A 13 0.44 -4.95 4.56
N ASP A 14 -0.34 -4.04 5.15
CA ASP A 14 -1.67 -4.37 5.68
C ASP A 14 -2.60 -4.74 4.51
N THR A 15 -2.59 -6.02 4.14
CA THR A 15 -3.38 -6.55 3.04
C THR A 15 -4.87 -6.66 3.37
N GLY A 16 -5.26 -6.48 4.64
CA GLY A 16 -6.66 -6.28 5.01
C GLY A 16 -7.17 -4.91 4.60
N ARG A 17 -6.32 -3.88 4.68
CA ARG A 17 -6.66 -2.50 4.28
C ARG A 17 -6.33 -2.20 2.82
N TYR A 18 -5.31 -2.86 2.28
CA TYR A 18 -4.81 -2.72 0.91
C TYR A 18 -4.69 -4.11 0.27
N PRO A 19 -5.79 -4.70 -0.18
CA PRO A 19 -5.79 -6.05 -0.74
C PRO A 19 -4.90 -6.10 -2.00
N LEU A 20 -3.69 -6.65 -1.85
CA LEU A 20 -2.73 -6.79 -2.94
C LEU A 20 -3.04 -7.99 -3.84
N GLU A 21 -3.88 -8.91 -3.36
CA GLU A 21 -4.41 -10.06 -4.11
C GLU A 21 -5.44 -9.66 -5.18
N ASP A 22 -6.11 -8.52 -4.99
CA ASP A 22 -7.08 -7.95 -5.95
C ASP A 22 -6.71 -6.49 -6.30
N PRO A 23 -5.68 -6.29 -7.13
CA PRO A 23 -5.17 -4.95 -7.43
C PRO A 23 -6.13 -4.10 -8.26
N ASP A 24 -7.02 -4.75 -9.03
CA ASP A 24 -8.06 -4.08 -9.82
C ASP A 24 -9.38 -3.93 -9.04
N GLY A 25 -9.43 -4.43 -7.81
CA GLY A 25 -10.56 -4.35 -6.92
C GLY A 25 -10.99 -2.92 -6.58
N PRO A 26 -12.27 -2.70 -6.25
CA PRO A 26 -12.81 -1.37 -5.98
C PRO A 26 -12.12 -0.66 -4.81
N VAL A 27 -11.62 -1.43 -3.83
CA VAL A 27 -10.92 -0.89 -2.65
C VAL A 27 -9.58 -0.28 -3.06
N LEU A 28 -8.71 -1.05 -3.71
CA LEU A 28 -7.38 -0.55 -4.10
C LEU A 28 -7.47 0.53 -5.17
N ARG A 29 -8.40 0.41 -6.13
CA ARG A 29 -8.66 1.50 -7.10
C ARG A 29 -9.07 2.80 -6.41
N GLY A 30 -9.95 2.75 -5.41
CA GLY A 30 -10.36 3.93 -4.65
C GLY A 30 -9.19 4.62 -3.96
N VAL A 31 -8.29 3.83 -3.37
CA VAL A 31 -7.04 4.30 -2.75
C VAL A 31 -6.12 4.95 -3.78
N VAL A 32 -5.88 4.29 -4.92
CA VAL A 32 -5.00 4.80 -5.98
C VAL A 32 -5.54 6.10 -6.56
N GLU A 33 -6.85 6.19 -6.83
CA GLU A 33 -7.49 7.41 -7.32
C GLU A 33 -7.39 8.56 -6.32
N ARG A 34 -7.54 8.27 -5.01
CA ARG A 34 -7.30 9.26 -3.95
C ARG A 34 -5.85 9.73 -3.98
N ALA A 35 -4.90 8.80 -3.98
CA ALA A 35 -3.48 9.12 -3.96
C ALA A 35 -3.06 9.96 -5.18
N ARG A 36 -3.56 9.61 -6.38
CA ARG A 36 -3.32 10.40 -7.60
C ARG A 36 -3.86 11.82 -7.49
N ARG A 37 -5.05 12.02 -6.92
CA ARG A 37 -5.61 13.36 -6.69
C ARG A 37 -4.80 14.17 -5.68
N GLU A 38 -4.35 13.55 -4.59
CA GLU A 38 -3.50 14.21 -3.59
C GLU A 38 -2.14 14.57 -4.16
N LEU A 39 -1.51 13.68 -4.93
CA LEU A 39 -0.26 13.93 -5.64
C LEU A 39 -0.40 15.06 -6.66
N ALA A 40 -1.51 15.10 -7.41
CA ALA A 40 -1.74 16.16 -8.39
C ALA A 40 -2.00 17.53 -7.74
N SER A 41 -2.58 17.57 -6.54
CA SER A 41 -2.94 18.82 -5.85
C SER A 41 -1.87 19.34 -4.89
N THR A 42 -1.19 18.44 -4.17
CA THR A 42 -0.24 18.79 -3.10
C THR A 42 1.17 18.27 -3.34
N GLY A 43 1.36 17.41 -4.35
CA GLY A 43 2.64 16.74 -4.60
C GLY A 43 2.97 15.64 -3.60
N CYS A 44 2.09 15.35 -2.63
CA CYS A 44 2.29 14.34 -1.60
C CYS A 44 0.99 13.55 -1.38
N SER A 45 1.11 12.29 -0.97
CA SER A 45 -0.02 11.48 -0.52
C SER A 45 0.46 10.58 0.61
N VAL A 46 -0.34 10.49 1.67
CA VAL A 46 -0.03 9.66 2.83
C VAL A 46 -1.05 8.55 2.92
N LEU A 47 -0.56 7.32 2.84
CA LEU A 47 -1.38 6.13 3.04
C LEU A 47 -1.16 5.64 4.48
N THR A 48 -2.18 5.77 5.31
CA THR A 48 -2.13 5.42 6.73
C THR A 48 -2.11 3.91 6.92
N ASP A 49 -1.27 3.42 7.82
CA ASP A 49 -1.18 1.99 8.20
C ASP A 49 -0.90 1.06 7.02
N VAL A 50 -0.23 1.55 5.96
CA VAL A 50 0.17 0.70 4.84
C VAL A 50 1.10 -0.40 5.30
N VAL A 51 2.05 -0.07 6.15
CA VAL A 51 3.00 -1.03 6.71
C VAL A 51 2.41 -1.53 8.02
N ARG A 52 2.35 -2.86 8.18
CA ARG A 52 1.93 -3.47 9.44
C ARG A 52 2.88 -3.01 10.55
N PRO A 53 2.38 -2.69 11.76
CA PRO A 53 3.17 -2.08 12.84
C PRO A 53 4.15 -3.02 13.57
N GLU A 54 4.58 -4.10 12.92
CA GLU A 54 5.48 -5.12 13.50
C GLU A 54 6.85 -4.59 13.96
#